data_AF-A0AAU3RXY9-F1
#
_entry.id   AF-A0AAU3RXY9-F1
#
_cell.length_a   1.000
_cell.length_b   1.000
_cell.length_c   1.000
_cell.angle_alpha   90.00
_cell.angle_beta   90.00
_cell.angle_gamma   90.00
#
_symmetry.space_group_name_H-M   'P 1'
#
loop_
_entity.id
_entity.type
_entity.pdbx_description
1 polymer ?
#
loop_
_entity_poly.entity_id
_entity_poly.type
_entity_poly.pdbx_seq_one_letter_code
_entity_poly.pdbx_strand_id
1 'polypeptide(L)'
;MTHAMLKGSNVPLDAMAVRAVLRWTPGADVPDVDASALLLAADGRVRSDEDFVFYNQPRHPSGLVRRLPKKRVGDGLTDTIEADLAALDPSVDRVLVTASSDGATFGSVRDLRILLYDAGPGGTEPLAVFDVKAETGEETAIICGELYRRGETWKFRAVGQGYPTGLVGLATEYGISVDEDGEAGEEADAGSSGADRARTHGQASPGAHSASVPQPHAVPPDRSQPQTEPYVPPLPSASPPSYGYPQPAPPQHPPVHQPSYGYPQPASAQPGYGYPQPAAAAAHPGNPDFVLPPMGPQFIRQ
;
A
#
# COMPACT_ATOMS: atom_id res chain seq x y z
N MET A 1 -16.21 19.53 1.24
CA MET A 1 -14.96 20.30 1.45
C MET A 1 -13.78 19.36 1.29
N THR A 2 -12.77 19.77 0.54
CA THR A 2 -11.50 19.04 0.39
C THR A 2 -10.62 19.21 1.61
N HIS A 3 -10.07 18.10 2.13
CA HIS A 3 -9.09 18.13 3.21
C HIS A 3 -7.67 18.19 2.64
N ALA A 4 -6.94 19.28 2.89
CA ALA A 4 -5.49 19.28 2.70
C ALA A 4 -4.82 18.50 3.85
N MET A 5 -4.06 17.48 3.51
CA MET A 5 -3.50 16.52 4.47
C MET A 5 -2.02 16.78 4.71
N LEU A 6 -1.56 16.55 5.94
CA LEU A 6 -0.15 16.41 6.29
C LEU A 6 0.22 14.93 6.42
N LYS A 7 1.50 14.58 6.28
CA LYS A 7 1.98 13.22 6.54
C LYS A 7 1.53 12.74 7.93
N GLY A 8 0.95 11.53 8.00
CA GLY A 8 0.37 10.92 9.20
C GLY A 8 -1.07 11.36 9.52
N SER A 9 -1.59 12.42 8.91
CA SER A 9 -2.98 12.85 9.13
C SER A 9 -3.98 11.89 8.48
N ASN A 10 -5.20 11.85 9.01
CA ASN A 10 -6.27 11.00 8.51
C ASN A 10 -7.63 11.68 8.56
N VAL A 11 -8.52 11.27 7.67
CA VAL A 11 -9.89 11.78 7.52
C VAL A 11 -10.87 10.60 7.40
N PRO A 12 -12.04 10.64 8.06
CA PRO A 12 -13.09 9.64 7.83
C PRO A 12 -13.64 9.75 6.40
N LEU A 13 -14.11 8.63 5.86
CA LEU A 13 -14.73 8.56 4.55
C LEU A 13 -16.18 8.15 4.68
N ASP A 14 -17.08 9.00 4.18
CA ASP A 14 -18.49 8.68 4.00
C ASP A 14 -18.76 8.00 2.64
N ALA A 15 -17.78 8.07 1.73
CA ALA A 15 -17.86 7.48 0.40
C ALA A 15 -17.82 5.95 0.45
N MET A 16 -18.75 5.31 -0.27
CA MET A 16 -18.82 3.85 -0.37
C MET A 16 -17.79 3.29 -1.36
N ALA A 17 -17.41 4.09 -2.36
CA ALA A 17 -16.36 3.78 -3.31
C ALA A 17 -15.48 5.00 -3.50
N VAL A 18 -14.18 4.78 -3.71
CA VAL A 18 -13.21 5.86 -3.85
C VAL A 18 -12.38 5.72 -5.11
N ARG A 19 -11.89 6.85 -5.60
CA ARG A 19 -10.92 6.95 -6.68
C ARG A 19 -9.70 7.71 -6.18
N ALA A 20 -8.60 7.01 -5.93
CA ALA A 20 -7.31 7.57 -5.58
C ALA A 20 -6.52 7.88 -6.85
N VAL A 21 -6.28 9.16 -7.11
CA VAL A 21 -5.58 9.65 -8.30
C VAL A 21 -4.19 10.12 -7.89
N LEU A 22 -3.16 9.44 -8.36
CA LEU A 22 -1.80 9.98 -8.34
C LEU A 22 -1.65 10.97 -9.47
N ARG A 23 -1.04 12.12 -9.19
CA ARG A 23 -0.72 13.16 -10.18
C ARG A 23 0.69 13.65 -9.97
N TRP A 24 1.43 13.84 -11.07
CA TRP A 24 2.77 14.41 -11.09
C TRP A 24 3.00 15.23 -12.35
N THR A 25 4.07 16.03 -12.37
CA THR A 25 4.48 16.82 -13.53
C THR A 25 5.56 16.07 -14.31
N PRO A 26 5.28 15.61 -15.55
CA PRO A 26 6.27 14.93 -16.40
C PRO A 26 7.38 15.88 -16.87
N GLY A 27 8.48 15.33 -17.37
CA GLY A 27 9.64 16.06 -17.87
C GLY A 27 10.69 15.12 -18.47
N ALA A 28 11.73 15.67 -19.08
CA ALA A 28 12.78 14.87 -19.73
C ALA A 28 13.50 13.92 -18.75
N ASP A 29 13.73 14.38 -17.52
CA ASP A 29 14.43 13.63 -16.47
C ASP A 29 13.48 13.11 -15.37
N VAL A 30 12.17 13.10 -15.64
CA VAL A 30 11.17 12.60 -14.69
C VAL A 30 10.80 11.17 -15.11
N PRO A 31 10.97 10.17 -14.24
CA PRO A 31 10.63 8.79 -14.57
C PRO A 31 9.13 8.64 -14.79
N ASP A 32 8.76 7.53 -15.45
CA ASP A 32 7.37 7.12 -15.44
C ASP A 32 6.99 6.65 -14.02
N VAL A 33 5.79 7.02 -13.59
CA VAL A 33 5.27 6.68 -12.25
C VAL A 33 4.05 5.80 -12.40
N ASP A 34 4.06 4.65 -11.76
CA ASP A 34 2.95 3.70 -11.76
C ASP A 34 2.26 3.64 -10.39
N ALA A 35 0.94 3.78 -10.39
CA ALA A 35 0.12 3.51 -9.22
C ALA A 35 -0.09 2.01 -9.06
N SER A 36 0.01 1.52 -7.83
CA SER A 36 -0.37 0.15 -7.47
C SER A 36 -1.19 0.16 -6.17
N ALA A 37 -1.82 -0.98 -5.87
CA ALA A 37 -2.55 -1.16 -4.62
C ALA A 37 -2.32 -2.54 -4.00
N LEU A 38 -2.17 -2.58 -2.68
CA LEU A 38 -2.08 -3.83 -1.91
C LEU A 38 -3.27 -3.92 -0.97
N LEU A 39 -4.02 -5.01 -1.03
CA LEU A 39 -5.12 -5.32 -0.13
C LEU A 39 -4.57 -6.15 1.03
N LEU A 40 -4.65 -5.62 2.25
CA LEU A 40 -4.05 -6.23 3.43
C LEU A 40 -5.11 -6.70 4.42
N ALA A 41 -4.86 -7.86 5.00
CA ALA A 41 -5.61 -8.40 6.12
C ALA A 41 -5.22 -7.75 7.46
N ALA A 42 -5.86 -8.20 8.52
CA ALA A 42 -5.67 -7.69 9.89
C ALA A 42 -4.22 -7.85 10.40
N ASP A 43 -3.49 -8.85 9.92
CA ASP A 43 -2.07 -9.07 10.22
C ASP A 43 -1.13 -8.09 9.49
N GLY A 44 -1.68 -7.28 8.58
CA GLY A 44 -0.93 -6.34 7.77
C GLY A 44 -0.21 -6.96 6.59
N ARG A 45 -0.62 -8.15 6.15
CA ARG A 45 -0.09 -8.82 4.96
C ARG A 45 -1.19 -9.06 3.95
N VAL A 46 -0.79 -9.28 2.71
CA VAL A 46 -1.67 -9.80 1.65
C VAL A 46 -2.11 -11.22 1.97
N ARG A 47 -3.30 -11.63 1.52
CA ARG A 47 -3.81 -13.00 1.72
C ARG A 47 -3.25 -13.96 0.67
N SER A 48 -2.93 -13.42 -0.51
CA SER A 48 -2.27 -14.10 -1.64
C SER A 48 -1.69 -13.05 -2.59
N ASP A 49 -0.91 -13.47 -3.58
CA ASP A 49 -0.36 -12.55 -4.60
C ASP A 49 -1.45 -11.84 -5.41
N GLU A 50 -2.67 -12.40 -5.45
CA GLU A 50 -3.82 -11.79 -6.12
C GLU A 50 -4.28 -10.47 -5.47
N ASP A 51 -3.94 -10.24 -4.20
CA ASP A 51 -4.24 -9.00 -3.46
C ASP A 51 -3.34 -7.82 -3.87
N PHE A 52 -2.47 -8.01 -4.87
CA PHE A 52 -1.68 -6.96 -5.47
C PHE A 52 -2.22 -6.53 -6.84
N VAL A 53 -2.62 -5.26 -6.95
CA VAL A 53 -3.10 -4.64 -8.19
C VAL A 53 -2.02 -3.69 -8.70
N PHE A 54 -1.51 -3.97 -9.90
CA PHE A 54 -0.43 -3.20 -10.52
C PHE A 54 -0.57 -3.23 -12.04
N TYR A 55 0.42 -2.76 -12.80
CA TYR A 55 0.28 -2.61 -14.25
C TYR A 55 0.03 -3.94 -15.00
N ASN A 56 0.63 -5.05 -14.58
CA ASN A 56 0.44 -6.37 -15.22
C ASN A 56 -0.82 -7.09 -14.72
N GLN A 57 -1.32 -6.71 -13.55
CA GLN A 57 -2.58 -7.18 -12.98
C GLN A 57 -3.45 -5.96 -12.60
N PRO A 58 -4.06 -5.27 -13.58
CA PRO A 58 -4.75 -4.00 -13.33
C PRO A 58 -6.09 -4.17 -12.61
N ARG A 59 -6.50 -5.38 -12.26
CA ARG A 59 -7.75 -5.66 -11.58
C ARG A 59 -7.59 -6.82 -10.61
N HIS A 60 -8.04 -6.60 -9.36
CA HIS A 60 -8.17 -7.67 -8.37
C HIS A 60 -9.26 -8.68 -8.80
N PRO A 61 -9.15 -9.99 -8.50
CA PRO A 61 -10.13 -10.99 -8.93
C PRO A 61 -11.58 -10.73 -8.48
N SER A 62 -11.79 -10.13 -7.31
CA SER A 62 -13.13 -9.70 -6.86
C SER A 62 -13.75 -8.62 -7.77
N GLY A 63 -12.92 -7.92 -8.54
CA GLY A 63 -13.30 -6.81 -9.38
C GLY A 63 -13.59 -5.50 -8.66
N LEU A 64 -13.43 -5.47 -7.33
CA LEU A 64 -13.72 -4.31 -6.47
C LEU A 64 -12.58 -3.31 -6.37
N VAL A 65 -11.35 -3.72 -6.67
CA VAL A 65 -10.18 -2.84 -6.75
C VAL A 65 -9.56 -2.97 -8.14
N ARG A 66 -9.26 -1.84 -8.77
CA ARG A 66 -8.66 -1.80 -10.11
C ARG A 66 -7.83 -0.55 -10.32
N ARG A 67 -6.82 -0.69 -11.18
CA ARG A 67 -6.07 0.40 -11.77
C ARG A 67 -6.73 0.84 -13.07
N LEU A 68 -6.85 2.14 -13.29
CA LEU A 68 -7.27 2.73 -14.56
C LEU A 68 -6.05 3.16 -15.38
N PRO A 69 -6.18 3.26 -16.72
CA PRO A 69 -5.07 3.72 -17.56
C PRO A 69 -4.63 5.14 -17.21
N LYS A 70 -3.32 5.39 -17.36
CA LYS A 70 -2.74 6.73 -17.21
C LYS A 70 -3.38 7.72 -18.16
N LYS A 71 -3.52 8.97 -17.71
CA LYS A 71 -4.13 10.07 -18.49
C LYS A 71 -3.35 11.35 -18.30
N ARG A 72 -3.26 12.16 -19.36
CA ARG A 72 -2.74 13.53 -19.27
C ARG A 72 -3.87 14.48 -18.89
N VAL A 73 -3.65 15.30 -17.85
CA VAL A 73 -4.62 16.27 -17.33
C VAL A 73 -3.93 17.62 -17.18
N GLY A 74 -4.22 18.54 -18.09
CA GLY A 74 -3.43 19.76 -18.25
C GLY A 74 -1.96 19.42 -18.49
N ASP A 75 -1.08 20.02 -17.70
CA ASP A 75 0.37 19.77 -17.78
C ASP A 75 0.83 18.53 -16.99
N GLY A 76 -0.06 17.89 -16.21
CA GLY A 76 0.27 16.73 -15.40
C GLY A 76 -0.06 15.39 -16.05
N LEU A 77 0.58 14.33 -15.57
CA LEU A 77 0.20 12.93 -15.84
C LEU A 77 -0.47 12.36 -14.59
N THR A 78 -1.44 11.47 -14.79
CA THR A 78 -2.16 10.83 -13.70
C THR A 78 -2.21 9.32 -13.87
N ASP A 79 -2.19 8.61 -12.76
CA ASP A 79 -2.50 7.18 -12.64
C ASP A 79 -3.50 6.99 -11.52
N THR A 80 -4.35 5.97 -11.56
CA THR A 80 -5.56 5.92 -10.73
C THR A 80 -5.90 4.53 -10.24
N ILE A 81 -6.21 4.43 -8.95
CA ILE A 81 -6.81 3.26 -8.32
C ILE A 81 -8.26 3.57 -7.96
N GLU A 82 -9.18 2.69 -8.33
CA GLU A 82 -10.56 2.68 -7.83
C GLU A 82 -10.75 1.51 -6.86
N ALA A 83 -11.51 1.75 -5.79
CA ALA A 83 -11.86 0.75 -4.80
C ALA A 83 -13.31 0.91 -4.32
N ASP A 84 -14.11 -0.16 -4.38
CA ASP A 84 -15.43 -0.24 -3.73
C ASP A 84 -15.28 -0.74 -2.29
N LEU A 85 -15.22 0.21 -1.35
CA LEU A 85 -14.92 -0.04 0.05
C LEU A 85 -16.07 -0.70 0.81
N ALA A 86 -17.30 -0.49 0.35
CA ALA A 86 -18.49 -1.06 0.96
C ALA A 86 -18.64 -2.55 0.64
N ALA A 87 -18.21 -2.97 -0.55
CA ALA A 87 -18.28 -4.36 -0.98
C ALA A 87 -17.03 -5.19 -0.68
N LEU A 88 -15.93 -4.57 -0.22
CA LEU A 88 -14.71 -5.30 0.12
C LEU A 88 -14.96 -6.37 1.18
N ASP A 89 -14.34 -7.53 0.97
CA ASP A 89 -14.43 -8.67 1.88
C ASP A 89 -14.04 -8.24 3.31
N PRO A 90 -14.76 -8.69 4.36
CA PRO A 90 -14.46 -8.30 5.73
C PRO A 90 -13.05 -8.66 6.23
N SER A 91 -12.35 -9.58 5.56
CA SER A 91 -10.95 -9.89 5.86
C SER A 91 -9.95 -8.84 5.36
N VAL A 92 -10.37 -7.89 4.51
CA VAL A 92 -9.53 -6.77 4.05
C VAL A 92 -9.73 -5.57 4.97
N ASP A 93 -8.70 -5.26 5.76
CA ASP A 93 -8.72 -4.15 6.72
C ASP A 93 -8.06 -2.89 6.16
N ARG A 94 -7.16 -3.05 5.17
CA ARG A 94 -6.42 -1.95 4.57
C ARG A 94 -6.26 -2.12 3.06
N VAL A 95 -6.23 -0.99 2.36
CA VAL A 95 -5.79 -0.89 0.97
C VAL A 95 -4.71 0.18 0.90
N LEU A 96 -3.47 -0.24 0.67
CA LEU A 96 -2.38 0.68 0.41
C LEU A 96 -2.46 1.19 -1.02
N VAL A 97 -2.22 2.48 -1.23
CA VAL A 97 -2.04 3.07 -2.56
C VAL A 97 -0.58 3.50 -2.68
N THR A 98 0.14 2.87 -3.59
CA THR A 98 1.59 3.05 -3.75
C THR A 98 1.90 3.65 -5.11
N ALA A 99 3.04 4.33 -5.18
CA ALA A 99 3.66 4.79 -6.41
C ALA A 99 5.01 4.09 -6.56
N SER A 100 5.34 3.64 -7.75
CA SER A 100 6.69 3.17 -8.11
C SER A 100 7.19 3.94 -9.32
N SER A 101 8.51 4.17 -9.38
CA SER A 101 9.16 4.74 -10.54
C SER A 101 10.07 3.71 -11.20
N ASP A 102 10.12 3.74 -12.53
CA ASP A 102 11.07 2.96 -13.32
C ASP A 102 12.19 3.86 -13.86
N GLY A 103 13.43 3.39 -13.81
CA GLY A 103 14.60 4.07 -14.37
C GLY A 103 15.18 5.26 -13.59
N ALA A 104 14.48 5.82 -12.60
CA ALA A 104 15.01 6.88 -11.71
C ALA A 104 14.29 6.94 -10.36
N THR A 105 14.81 7.74 -9.42
CA THR A 105 14.26 7.90 -8.07
C THR A 105 13.19 9.00 -8.01
N PHE A 106 12.34 8.94 -6.97
CA PHE A 106 11.33 9.95 -6.66
C PHE A 106 11.92 11.32 -6.30
N GLY A 107 13.23 11.45 -6.05
CA GLY A 107 13.90 12.74 -5.90
C GLY A 107 13.79 13.63 -7.15
N SER A 108 13.62 13.04 -8.33
CA SER A 108 13.43 13.73 -9.61
C SER A 108 11.96 14.02 -9.95
N VAL A 109 11.01 13.37 -9.27
CA VAL A 109 9.57 13.47 -9.56
C VAL A 109 9.02 14.75 -8.94
N ARG A 110 8.42 15.60 -9.79
CA ARG A 110 7.90 16.91 -9.38
C ARG A 110 6.40 16.87 -9.16
N ASP A 111 5.95 17.62 -8.16
CA ASP A 111 4.53 17.83 -7.84
C ASP A 111 3.73 16.53 -7.63
N LEU A 112 4.38 15.47 -7.11
CA LEU A 112 3.70 14.23 -6.81
C LEU A 112 2.67 14.45 -5.70
N ARG A 113 1.42 14.05 -5.96
CA ARG A 113 0.34 14.10 -4.99
C ARG A 113 -0.66 12.99 -5.21
N ILE A 114 -1.33 12.61 -4.14
CA ILE A 114 -2.51 11.75 -4.17
C ILE A 114 -3.75 12.60 -3.90
N LEU A 115 -4.73 12.50 -4.79
CA LEU A 115 -6.05 13.11 -4.66
C LEU A 115 -7.08 11.99 -4.51
N LEU A 116 -7.81 12.00 -3.40
CA LEU A 116 -8.86 11.03 -3.15
C LEU A 116 -10.21 11.61 -3.51
N TYR A 117 -10.95 10.97 -4.41
CA TYR A 117 -12.31 11.34 -4.79
C TYR A 117 -13.30 10.29 -4.32
N ASP A 118 -14.54 10.72 -4.12
CA ASP A 118 -15.68 9.80 -4.14
C ASP A 118 -15.87 9.27 -5.59
N ALA A 119 -15.97 7.95 -5.74
CA ALA A 119 -16.23 7.32 -7.03
C ALA A 119 -17.73 7.17 -7.35
N GLY A 120 -18.60 7.56 -6.41
CA GLY A 120 -20.04 7.64 -6.60
C GLY A 120 -20.49 8.81 -7.48
N PRO A 121 -21.79 8.86 -7.82
CA PRO A 121 -22.36 9.93 -8.63
C PRO A 121 -22.21 11.29 -7.94
N GLY A 122 -21.59 12.25 -8.62
CA GLY A 122 -21.43 13.64 -8.13
C GLY A 122 -20.09 13.95 -7.45
N GLY A 123 -19.17 12.97 -7.32
CA GLY A 123 -17.82 13.18 -6.77
C GLY A 123 -16.89 13.97 -7.70
N THR A 124 -17.06 15.30 -7.77
CA THR A 124 -16.24 16.17 -8.62
C THR A 124 -15.07 16.83 -7.88
N GLU A 125 -15.23 17.09 -6.59
CA GLU A 125 -14.16 17.63 -5.74
C GLU A 125 -13.45 16.50 -4.97
N PRO A 126 -12.12 16.61 -4.76
CA PRO A 126 -11.41 15.63 -3.96
C PRO A 126 -11.87 15.74 -2.49
N LEU A 127 -12.07 14.59 -1.86
CA LEU A 127 -12.30 14.45 -0.42
C LEU A 127 -11.05 14.83 0.38
N ALA A 128 -9.87 14.43 -0.13
CA ALA A 128 -8.58 14.68 0.46
C ALA A 128 -7.49 14.89 -0.60
N VAL A 129 -6.49 15.71 -0.29
CA VAL A 129 -5.30 15.93 -1.10
C VAL A 129 -4.07 15.87 -0.21
N PHE A 130 -3.07 15.11 -0.63
CA PHE A 130 -1.79 15.00 0.05
C PHE A 130 -0.64 15.15 -0.95
N ASP A 131 0.25 16.11 -0.70
CA ASP A 131 1.50 16.25 -1.44
C ASP A 131 2.52 15.24 -0.91
N VAL A 132 2.96 14.33 -1.78
CA VAL A 132 3.87 13.24 -1.47
C VAL A 132 5.29 13.68 -1.78
N LYS A 133 6.20 13.55 -0.82
CA LYS A 133 7.61 13.93 -0.99
C LYS A 133 8.51 12.74 -0.67
N ALA A 134 9.54 12.56 -1.50
CA ALA A 134 10.69 11.73 -1.16
C ALA A 134 11.39 12.30 0.08
N GLU A 135 11.80 11.44 1.01
CA GLU A 135 12.45 11.83 2.25
C GLU A 135 13.98 11.81 2.09
N THR A 136 14.51 10.79 1.44
CA THR A 136 15.96 10.62 1.21
C THR A 136 16.35 11.00 -0.23
N GLY A 137 15.42 10.94 -1.17
CA GLY A 137 15.68 11.13 -2.60
C GLY A 137 16.19 9.87 -3.31
N GLU A 138 16.36 8.78 -2.58
CA GLU A 138 16.83 7.49 -3.09
C GLU A 138 15.66 6.53 -3.38
N GLU A 139 14.44 6.92 -3.03
CA GLU A 139 13.29 6.03 -3.06
C GLU A 139 12.81 5.81 -4.50
N THR A 140 12.50 4.56 -4.84
CA THR A 140 11.93 4.14 -6.13
C THR A 140 10.53 3.55 -5.97
N ALA A 141 10.05 3.43 -4.71
CA ALA A 141 8.64 3.23 -4.38
C ALA A 141 8.25 4.10 -3.17
N ILE A 142 6.97 4.52 -3.11
CA ILE A 142 6.41 5.28 -2.00
C ILE A 142 4.99 4.80 -1.71
N ILE A 143 4.64 4.56 -0.45
CA ILE A 143 3.24 4.45 -0.01
C ILE A 143 2.67 5.86 0.07
N CYS A 144 1.85 6.25 -0.90
CA CYS A 144 1.26 7.60 -0.95
C CYS A 144 0.18 7.78 0.12
N GLY A 145 -0.65 6.75 0.33
CA GLY A 145 -1.68 6.76 1.34
C GLY A 145 -2.25 5.37 1.59
N GLU A 146 -3.04 5.26 2.65
CA GLU A 146 -3.76 4.03 2.98
C GLU A 146 -5.23 4.32 3.26
N LEU A 147 -6.08 3.44 2.74
CA LEU A 147 -7.49 3.34 3.12
C LEU A 147 -7.53 2.26 4.20
N TYR A 148 -8.07 2.55 5.37
CA TYR A 148 -8.11 1.60 6.47
C TYR A 148 -9.43 1.63 7.21
N ARG A 149 -9.86 0.47 7.69
CA ARG A 149 -11.09 0.33 8.46
C ARG A 149 -10.79 0.53 9.95
N ARG A 150 -11.65 1.29 10.63
CA ARG A 150 -11.65 1.42 12.09
C ARG A 150 -13.08 1.26 12.61
N GLY A 151 -13.39 0.08 13.14
CA GLY A 151 -14.76 -0.32 13.40
C GLY A 151 -15.50 -0.53 12.08
N GLU A 152 -16.63 0.15 11.88
CA GLU A 152 -17.41 0.06 10.64
C GLU A 152 -17.06 1.19 9.64
N THR A 153 -16.18 2.12 10.02
CA THR A 153 -15.87 3.30 9.23
C THR A 153 -14.54 3.16 8.51
N TRP A 154 -14.54 3.44 7.20
CA TRP A 154 -13.33 3.60 6.41
C TRP A 154 -12.73 4.99 6.61
N LYS A 155 -11.40 5.05 6.61
CA LYS A 155 -10.63 6.28 6.76
C LYS A 155 -9.51 6.30 5.73
N PHE A 156 -9.14 7.49 5.28
CA PHE A 156 -7.92 7.71 4.51
C PHE A 156 -6.83 8.27 5.42
N ARG A 157 -5.60 7.78 5.31
CA ARG A 157 -4.41 8.35 5.94
C ARG A 157 -3.37 8.71 4.89
N ALA A 158 -2.80 9.90 5.01
CA ALA A 158 -1.63 10.31 4.24
C ALA A 158 -0.38 9.66 4.84
N VAL A 159 0.34 8.84 4.06
CA VAL A 159 1.46 8.03 4.57
C VAL A 159 2.80 8.63 4.16
N GLY A 160 3.12 8.69 2.87
CA GLY A 160 4.37 9.24 2.35
C GLY A 160 5.61 8.50 2.87
N GLN A 161 5.56 7.18 2.99
CA GLN A 161 6.71 6.35 3.37
C GLN A 161 7.41 5.86 2.11
N GLY A 162 8.69 6.19 1.97
CA GLY A 162 9.49 5.79 0.82
C GLY A 162 10.28 4.50 1.02
N TYR A 163 10.60 3.84 -0.09
CA TYR A 163 11.29 2.55 -0.18
C TYR A 163 12.41 2.65 -1.22
N PRO A 164 13.69 2.73 -0.79
CA PRO A 164 14.84 2.65 -1.69
C PRO A 164 14.98 1.30 -2.40
N THR A 165 14.45 0.24 -1.80
CA THR A 165 14.38 -1.11 -2.37
C THR A 165 13.30 -1.28 -3.44
N GLY A 166 12.61 -0.18 -3.79
CA GLY A 166 11.62 -0.15 -4.85
C GLY A 166 10.36 -0.96 -4.58
N LEU A 167 9.61 -1.19 -5.66
CA LEU A 167 8.32 -1.87 -5.58
C LEU A 167 8.47 -3.31 -5.10
N VAL A 168 9.56 -3.99 -5.49
CA VAL A 168 9.86 -5.36 -5.05
C VAL A 168 10.04 -5.40 -3.53
N GLY A 169 10.91 -4.56 -2.97
CA GLY A 169 11.12 -4.52 -1.53
C GLY A 169 9.86 -4.17 -0.74
N LEU A 170 9.07 -3.22 -1.24
CA LEU A 170 7.76 -2.89 -0.67
C LEU A 170 6.82 -4.11 -0.72
N ALA A 171 6.65 -4.74 -1.88
CA ALA A 171 5.73 -5.86 -2.06
C ALA A 171 6.09 -7.07 -1.17
N THR A 172 7.38 -7.40 -1.09
CA THR A 172 7.90 -8.48 -0.23
C THR A 172 7.64 -8.22 1.25
N GLU A 173 7.76 -6.97 1.72
CA GLU A 173 7.45 -6.59 3.11
C GLU A 173 6.01 -6.96 3.46
N TYR A 174 5.07 -6.72 2.54
CA TYR A 174 3.64 -7.03 2.70
C TYR A 174 3.25 -8.45 2.31
N GLY A 175 4.21 -9.30 1.92
CA GLY A 175 4.02 -10.74 1.72
C GLY A 175 3.69 -11.20 0.31
N ILE A 176 3.97 -10.37 -0.69
CA ILE A 176 3.99 -10.80 -2.09
C ILE A 176 5.27 -11.59 -2.34
N SER A 177 5.12 -12.73 -3.01
CA SER A 177 6.27 -13.49 -3.52
C SER A 177 6.66 -12.94 -4.89
N VAL A 178 7.93 -12.59 -5.08
CA VAL A 178 8.47 -12.16 -6.37
C VAL A 178 9.44 -13.25 -6.81
N ASP A 179 9.03 -14.06 -7.77
CA ASP A 179 9.91 -15.05 -8.38
C ASP A 179 10.92 -14.31 -9.30
N GLU A 180 12.20 -14.41 -8.98
CA GLU A 180 13.31 -13.85 -9.78
C GLU A 180 13.58 -14.68 -11.05
N ASP A 181 12.54 -15.10 -11.78
CA ASP A 181 12.68 -15.88 -13.01
C ASP A 181 12.49 -14.96 -14.23
N GLY A 182 13.53 -14.19 -14.58
CA GLY A 182 13.45 -13.30 -15.74
C GLY A 182 14.74 -12.65 -16.25
N GLU A 183 15.87 -12.70 -15.55
CA GLU A 183 17.13 -12.10 -16.02
C GLU A 183 18.34 -13.01 -15.77
N ALA A 184 18.35 -14.20 -16.37
CA ALA A 184 19.57 -14.96 -16.60
C ALA A 184 19.34 -15.98 -17.73
N GLY A 185 19.67 -15.64 -18.98
CA GLY A 185 19.54 -16.64 -20.05
C GLY A 185 19.71 -16.19 -21.50
N GLU A 186 20.66 -15.32 -21.83
CA GLU A 186 21.16 -15.22 -23.21
C GLU A 186 22.69 -15.11 -23.24
N GLU A 187 23.37 -16.20 -22.91
CA GLU A 187 24.65 -16.53 -23.56
C GLU A 187 24.65 -18.04 -23.84
N ALA A 188 24.08 -18.41 -24.99
CA ALA A 188 24.25 -19.72 -25.57
C ALA A 188 25.29 -19.65 -26.71
N ASP A 189 26.35 -20.43 -26.50
CA ASP A 189 26.98 -21.31 -27.48
C ASP A 189 27.88 -20.69 -28.56
N ALA A 190 29.19 -20.74 -28.28
CA ALA A 190 30.23 -20.82 -29.31
C ALA A 190 31.36 -21.77 -28.89
N GLY A 191 31.40 -22.94 -29.51
CA GLY A 191 32.67 -23.51 -30.00
C GLY A 191 33.26 -24.70 -29.25
N SER A 192 32.85 -25.90 -29.68
CA SER A 192 33.59 -27.16 -29.50
C SER A 192 34.80 -27.21 -30.45
N SER A 193 35.99 -27.47 -29.89
CA SER A 193 37.04 -28.26 -30.55
C SER A 193 38.08 -28.73 -29.54
N GLY A 194 38.21 -30.06 -29.38
CA GLY A 194 39.11 -30.71 -28.42
C GLY A 194 40.44 -31.20 -28.99
N ALA A 195 41.06 -32.09 -28.20
CA ALA A 195 42.30 -32.88 -28.39
C ALA A 195 43.61 -32.14 -28.05
N ASP A 196 44.63 -32.74 -27.44
CA ASP A 196 44.91 -34.05 -26.86
C ASP A 196 46.33 -33.93 -26.25
N ARG A 197 46.58 -34.52 -25.06
CA ARG A 197 47.69 -35.46 -24.78
C ARG A 197 48.08 -35.52 -23.30
N ALA A 198 47.76 -36.69 -22.74
CA ALA A 198 48.32 -37.29 -21.55
C ALA A 198 49.79 -37.70 -21.69
N ARG A 199 50.46 -37.89 -20.53
CA ARG A 199 51.41 -38.97 -20.16
C ARG A 199 52.29 -38.51 -18.98
N THR A 200 52.70 -39.27 -17.97
CA THR A 200 52.34 -40.55 -17.32
C THR A 200 53.40 -40.79 -16.22
N HIS A 201 53.00 -41.44 -15.12
CA HIS A 201 53.78 -42.36 -14.25
C HIS A 201 54.90 -41.85 -13.32
N GLY A 202 54.87 -42.33 -12.06
CA GLY A 202 56.07 -42.51 -11.24
C GLY A 202 55.86 -42.53 -9.72
N GLN A 203 55.46 -43.67 -9.17
CA GLN A 203 55.29 -43.98 -7.75
C GLN A 203 56.62 -44.40 -7.08
N ALA A 204 56.94 -43.92 -5.86
CA ALA A 204 57.67 -44.65 -4.79
C ALA A 204 57.85 -43.83 -3.48
N SER A 205 57.56 -44.45 -2.34
CA SER A 205 57.82 -44.02 -0.93
C SER A 205 59.23 -44.50 -0.45
N PRO A 206 59.59 -44.45 0.86
CA PRO A 206 59.75 -43.34 1.83
C PRO A 206 61.16 -43.32 2.48
N GLY A 207 61.50 -42.29 3.29
CA GLY A 207 62.56 -42.41 4.31
C GLY A 207 63.36 -41.14 4.65
N ALA A 208 63.20 -40.67 5.90
CA ALA A 208 64.05 -39.88 6.80
C ALA A 208 65.20 -39.00 6.25
N HIS A 209 65.34 -37.77 6.78
CA HIS A 209 66.50 -37.31 7.57
C HIS A 209 66.30 -35.87 8.09
N SER A 210 66.90 -35.61 9.25
CA SER A 210 66.72 -34.45 10.13
C SER A 210 67.39 -33.14 9.69
N ALA A 211 66.86 -32.08 10.29
CA ALA A 211 67.56 -30.96 10.95
C ALA A 211 67.83 -29.65 10.21
N SER A 212 67.52 -28.58 10.96
CA SER A 212 68.12 -27.24 11.01
C SER A 212 67.49 -26.14 10.16
N VAL A 213 66.60 -25.37 10.82
CA VAL A 213 66.14 -24.04 10.42
C VAL A 213 67.01 -22.98 11.10
N PRO A 214 67.56 -21.98 10.38
CA PRO A 214 68.15 -20.79 10.97
C PRO A 214 67.10 -19.67 11.18
N GLN A 215 67.16 -19.00 12.34
CA GLN A 215 66.43 -17.76 12.62
C GLN A 215 66.90 -16.60 11.72
N PRO A 216 66.04 -15.58 11.55
CA PRO A 216 66.52 -14.25 11.93
C PRO A 216 65.48 -13.39 12.69
N HIS A 217 66.01 -12.75 13.72
CA HIS A 217 65.77 -11.40 14.24
C HIS A 217 64.36 -10.84 14.51
N ALA A 218 64.22 -10.42 15.77
CA ALA A 218 63.08 -9.78 16.40
C ALA A 218 62.84 -8.32 15.97
N VAL A 219 61.57 -7.94 15.97
CA VAL A 219 61.05 -6.56 15.90
C VAL A 219 60.24 -6.30 17.19
N PRO A 220 60.38 -5.14 17.86
CA PRO A 220 59.77 -4.87 19.16
C PRO A 220 58.24 -4.68 19.09
N PRO A 221 57.50 -4.88 20.21
CA PRO A 221 56.05 -4.78 20.23
C PRO A 221 55.58 -3.33 20.26
N ASP A 222 54.80 -2.93 19.27
CA ASP A 222 54.01 -1.71 19.31
C ASP A 222 52.79 -1.89 20.22
N ARG A 223 52.63 -0.97 21.15
CA ARG A 223 51.51 -0.87 22.09
C ARG A 223 50.40 -0.09 21.40
N SER A 224 49.37 -0.78 20.91
CA SER A 224 48.02 -0.22 20.68
C SER A 224 47.03 -1.33 20.34
N GLN A 225 46.55 -2.08 21.34
CA GLN A 225 45.33 -2.87 21.24
C GLN A 225 44.49 -2.61 22.50
N PRO A 226 43.29 -2.01 22.40
CA PRO A 226 42.37 -1.98 23.52
C PRO A 226 41.79 -3.38 23.71
N GLN A 227 41.95 -3.89 24.92
CA GLN A 227 41.41 -5.17 25.39
C GLN A 227 39.88 -5.11 25.37
N THR A 228 39.24 -6.11 24.73
CA THR A 228 37.80 -6.33 24.84
C THR A 228 37.50 -6.98 26.19
N GLU A 229 37.02 -6.20 27.16
CA GLU A 229 36.33 -6.76 28.33
C GLU A 229 35.00 -7.40 27.91
N PRO A 230 34.58 -8.52 28.53
CA PRO A 230 33.25 -9.07 28.31
C PRO A 230 32.18 -8.12 28.87
N TYR A 231 31.25 -7.72 28.00
CA TYR A 231 30.10 -6.90 28.35
C TYR A 231 29.17 -7.64 29.34
N VAL A 232 29.04 -7.09 30.55
CA VAL A 232 28.01 -7.47 31.53
C VAL A 232 26.84 -6.49 31.39
N PRO A 233 25.62 -6.94 31.05
CA PRO A 233 24.47 -6.04 30.96
C PRO A 233 24.10 -5.52 32.36
N PRO A 234 23.80 -4.21 32.53
CA PRO A 234 23.34 -3.68 33.80
C PRO A 234 21.91 -4.16 34.11
N LEU A 235 21.69 -4.61 35.35
CA LEU A 235 20.35 -4.86 35.91
C LEU A 235 19.55 -3.54 35.95
N PRO A 236 18.25 -3.54 35.61
CA PRO A 236 17.43 -2.34 35.67
C PRO A 236 17.15 -1.97 37.13
N SER A 237 17.81 -0.91 37.61
CA SER A 237 17.48 -0.22 38.86
C SER A 237 17.20 1.25 38.57
N ALA A 238 15.93 1.60 38.33
CA ALA A 238 15.38 2.92 38.63
C ALA A 238 13.88 2.96 38.28
N SER A 239 13.06 3.05 39.32
CA SER A 239 11.69 3.57 39.20
C SER A 239 11.73 5.00 38.63
N PRO A 240 10.84 5.39 37.72
CA PRO A 240 10.81 6.75 37.21
C PRO A 240 10.40 7.74 38.32
N PRO A 241 10.94 8.97 38.32
CA PRO A 241 10.42 10.03 39.18
C PRO A 241 8.98 10.36 38.78
N SER A 242 8.08 10.36 39.77
CA SER A 242 6.70 10.80 39.64
C SER A 242 6.67 12.28 39.26
N TYR A 243 6.40 12.58 37.98
CA TYR A 243 6.02 13.92 37.55
C TYR A 243 4.60 14.17 38.05
N GLY A 244 4.50 14.95 39.12
CA GLY A 244 3.25 15.47 39.65
C GLY A 244 2.60 16.41 38.65
N TYR A 245 1.68 15.89 37.85
CA TYR A 245 0.62 16.70 37.27
C TYR A 245 -0.38 17.04 38.39
N PRO A 246 -0.80 18.31 38.56
CA PRO A 246 -1.96 18.60 39.37
C PRO A 246 -3.18 17.92 38.74
N GLN A 247 -3.79 17.03 39.51
CA GLN A 247 -5.03 16.35 39.15
C GLN A 247 -6.14 17.40 38.99
N PRO A 248 -6.88 17.43 37.86
CA PRO A 248 -8.10 18.23 37.78
C PRO A 248 -9.05 17.72 38.87
N ALA A 249 -9.53 18.62 39.72
CA ALA A 249 -10.57 18.30 40.67
C ALA A 249 -11.78 17.73 39.90
N PRO A 250 -12.45 16.68 40.40
CA PRO A 250 -13.69 16.22 39.80
C PRO A 250 -14.72 17.37 39.84
N PRO A 251 -15.57 17.53 38.82
CA PRO A 251 -16.61 18.54 38.84
C PRO A 251 -17.52 18.30 40.06
N GLN A 252 -17.64 19.33 40.91
CA GLN A 252 -18.61 19.32 41.99
C GLN A 252 -20.01 19.40 41.35
N HIS A 253 -20.74 18.29 41.42
CA HIS A 253 -22.17 18.30 41.11
C HIS A 253 -22.89 19.18 42.15
N PRO A 254 -23.76 20.11 41.75
CA PRO A 254 -24.68 20.74 42.69
C PRO A 254 -25.62 19.67 43.27
N PRO A 255 -26.09 19.83 44.53
CA PRO A 255 -26.99 18.87 45.14
C PRO A 255 -28.30 18.78 44.36
N VAL A 256 -28.51 17.63 43.71
CA VAL A 256 -29.81 17.27 43.13
C VAL A 256 -30.73 16.85 44.27
N HIS A 257 -31.75 17.69 44.54
CA HIS A 257 -32.92 17.27 45.28
C HIS A 257 -33.62 16.15 44.50
N GLN A 258 -33.68 14.95 45.07
CA GLN A 258 -34.57 13.90 44.58
C GLN A 258 -36.00 14.20 45.05
N PRO A 259 -36.98 14.24 44.15
CA PRO A 259 -38.32 13.79 44.48
C PRO A 259 -38.47 12.32 44.06
N SER A 260 -38.71 11.49 45.08
CA SER A 260 -39.38 10.20 44.98
C SER A 260 -40.69 10.34 44.18
N TYR A 261 -40.96 9.43 43.24
CA TYR A 261 -42.19 8.60 43.16
C TYR A 261 -42.36 7.95 41.78
N GLY A 262 -42.50 6.61 41.79
CA GLY A 262 -43.58 5.88 41.11
C GLY A 262 -43.57 5.73 39.58
N TYR A 263 -43.28 4.51 39.11
CA TYR A 263 -43.80 3.99 37.84
C TYR A 263 -45.33 3.78 37.94
N PRO A 264 -46.08 3.98 36.84
CA PRO A 264 -46.61 2.81 36.12
C PRO A 264 -46.50 2.86 34.58
N GLN A 265 -46.58 1.65 34.01
CA GLN A 265 -46.46 1.25 32.59
C GLN A 265 -47.60 1.73 31.65
N PRO A 266 -47.49 1.51 30.32
CA PRO A 266 -47.95 2.44 29.28
C PRO A 266 -49.36 2.16 28.78
N ALA A 267 -50.06 3.23 28.38
CA ALA A 267 -51.29 3.16 27.60
C ALA A 267 -50.96 3.21 26.10
N SER A 268 -51.40 2.16 25.42
CA SER A 268 -51.47 2.00 23.97
C SER A 268 -52.29 3.11 23.30
N ALA A 269 -51.70 3.82 22.33
CA ALA A 269 -52.44 4.56 21.32
C ALA A 269 -51.96 4.10 19.94
N GLN A 270 -52.92 3.65 19.13
CA GLN A 270 -52.70 3.03 17.83
C GLN A 270 -52.16 4.02 16.79
N PRO A 271 -51.32 3.57 15.84
CA PRO A 271 -51.03 4.33 14.63
C PRO A 271 -52.19 4.18 13.63
N GLY A 272 -52.79 5.30 13.24
CA GLY A 272 -53.73 5.39 12.14
C GLY A 272 -53.03 5.07 10.82
N TYR A 273 -53.38 3.92 10.24
CA TYR A 273 -53.03 3.54 8.89
C TYR A 273 -53.71 4.49 7.89
N GLY A 274 -52.94 5.39 7.29
CA GLY A 274 -53.32 6.15 6.10
C GLY A 274 -52.41 5.79 4.94
N TYR A 275 -52.83 4.85 4.11
CA TYR A 275 -52.22 4.63 2.79
C TYR A 275 -52.69 5.74 1.85
N PRO A 276 -51.79 6.50 1.19
CA PRO A 276 -52.17 7.23 -0.01
C PRO A 276 -52.32 6.25 -1.19
N GLN A 277 -53.45 6.37 -1.87
CA GLN A 277 -53.84 5.65 -3.09
C GLN A 277 -52.78 5.80 -4.20
N PRO A 278 -52.42 4.75 -4.96
CA PRO A 278 -51.59 4.94 -6.15
C PRO A 278 -52.40 5.71 -7.21
N ALA A 279 -51.88 6.86 -7.64
CA ALA A 279 -52.38 7.59 -8.78
C ALA A 279 -52.27 6.72 -10.04
N ALA A 280 -53.35 6.68 -10.81
CA ALA A 280 -53.39 6.02 -12.10
C ALA A 280 -52.29 6.57 -13.03
N ALA A 281 -51.54 5.67 -13.65
CA ALA A 281 -50.57 6.02 -14.67
C ALA A 281 -51.26 6.79 -15.81
N ALA A 282 -50.89 8.05 -15.98
CA ALA A 282 -51.22 8.80 -17.17
C ALA A 282 -50.49 8.16 -18.36
N ALA A 283 -51.25 7.58 -19.28
CA ALA A 283 -50.77 7.15 -20.57
C ALA A 283 -50.14 8.37 -21.29
N HIS A 284 -48.87 8.25 -21.65
CA HIS A 284 -48.23 9.20 -22.55
C HIS A 284 -48.91 9.08 -23.93
N PRO A 285 -49.25 10.18 -24.61
CA PRO A 285 -49.61 10.09 -26.02
C PRO A 285 -48.39 9.60 -26.80
N GLY A 286 -48.52 8.43 -27.43
CA GLY A 286 -47.49 7.85 -28.29
C GLY A 286 -47.10 8.83 -29.38
N ASN A 287 -45.81 9.02 -29.56
CA ASN A 287 -45.25 9.80 -30.67
C ASN A 287 -45.52 9.03 -31.98
N PRO A 288 -46.28 9.58 -32.95
CA PRO A 288 -46.61 8.88 -34.19
C PRO A 288 -45.40 8.62 -35.10
N ASP A 289 -44.24 9.23 -34.81
CA ASP A 289 -43.01 9.12 -35.60
C ASP A 289 -41.97 8.13 -35.02
N PHE A 290 -42.33 7.31 -34.02
CA PHE A 290 -41.41 6.30 -33.50
C PHE A 290 -41.38 5.04 -34.39
N VAL A 291 -40.34 4.91 -35.19
CA VAL A 291 -40.03 3.71 -35.99
C VAL A 291 -38.91 2.92 -35.31
N LEU A 292 -39.15 1.66 -34.98
CA LEU A 292 -38.14 0.74 -34.45
C LEU A 292 -37.05 0.50 -35.52
N PRO A 293 -35.75 0.47 -35.15
CA PRO A 293 -34.69 0.11 -36.08
C PRO A 293 -34.82 -1.35 -36.53
N PRO A 294 -34.42 -1.68 -37.77
CA PRO A 294 -34.54 -3.05 -38.29
C PRO A 294 -33.68 -4.02 -37.47
N MET A 295 -34.32 -5.10 -37.01
CA MET A 295 -33.65 -6.22 -36.35
C MET A 295 -32.62 -6.84 -37.32
N GLY A 296 -31.36 -6.91 -36.89
CA GLY A 296 -30.26 -7.50 -37.65
C GLY A 296 -30.48 -8.99 -37.98
N PRO A 297 -29.72 -9.54 -38.95
CA PRO A 297 -30.00 -10.85 -39.53
C PRO A 297 -29.89 -11.99 -38.51
N GLN A 298 -30.94 -12.81 -38.47
CA GLN A 298 -31.00 -14.07 -37.71
C GLN A 298 -30.08 -15.09 -38.41
N PHE A 299 -29.05 -15.57 -37.71
CA PHE A 299 -28.21 -16.66 -38.20
C PHE A 299 -29.00 -17.98 -38.18
N ILE A 300 -29.37 -18.47 -39.36
CA ILE A 300 -29.86 -19.83 -39.56
C ILE A 300 -28.64 -20.75 -39.58
N ARG A 301 -28.54 -21.67 -38.61
CA ARG A 301 -27.58 -22.79 -38.66
C ARG A 301 -28.04 -23.80 -39.71
N GLN A 302 -27.14 -24.18 -40.61
CA GLN A 302 -27.12 -25.51 -41.24
C GLN A 302 -25.97 -26.30 -40.66
#